data_AF-A0A2J7VZX9-F1
#
_entry.id   AF-A0A2J7VZX9-F1
#
_cell.length_a   1.000
_cell.length_b   1.000
_cell.length_c   1.000
_cell.angle_alpha   90.00
_cell.angle_beta   90.00
_cell.angle_gamma   90.00
#
_symmetry.space_group_name_H-M   'P 1'
#
loop_
_entity.id
_entity.type
_entity.pdbx_description
1 polymer ?
#
loop_
_entity_poly.entity_id
_entity_poly.type
_entity_poly.pdbx_seq_one_letter_code
_entity_poly.pdbx_strand_id
1 'polypeptide(L)' 'MLSLLQTHGGHSAQRVAQRVRFAGDLEALWYLRQDVLTALSAVDGEAAARRQMRQINRMFKGGLPGAMVPRPHHRITT' A
#
# COMPACT_ATOMS: atom_id res chain seq x y z
N MET A 1 -7.26 -11.09 -8.06
CA MET A 1 -6.79 -9.75 -7.62
C MET A 1 -6.22 -8.95 -8.78
N LEU A 2 -5.32 -9.50 -9.61
CA LEU A 2 -4.82 -8.81 -10.81
C LEU A 2 -5.91 -8.51 -11.86
N SER A 3 -6.83 -9.45 -12.09
CA SER A 3 -7.82 -9.36 -13.18
C SER A 3 -8.81 -8.19 -13.10
N LEU A 4 -9.01 -7.61 -11.91
CA LEU A 4 -9.95 -6.49 -11.72
C LEU A 4 -9.32 -5.12 -12.05
N LEU A 5 -8.01 -4.97 -11.86
CA LEU A 5 -7.28 -3.73 -12.18
C LEU A 5 -7.03 -3.56 -13.69
N GLN A 6 -6.95 -4.66 -14.44
CA GLN A 6 -6.68 -4.65 -15.89
C GLN A 6 -7.88 -4.18 -16.70
N THR A 7 -9.09 -4.21 -16.12
CA THR A 7 -10.33 -4.01 -16.88
C THR A 7 -11.04 -2.69 -16.58
N HIS A 8 -10.63 -1.94 -15.53
CA HIS A 8 -11.28 -0.66 -15.15
C HIS A 8 -10.32 0.49 -14.78
N GLY A 9 -9.00 0.29 -14.66
CA GLY A 9 -8.08 1.32 -14.15
C GLY A 9 -7.25 2.00 -15.23
N GLY A 10 -7.35 3.33 -15.35
CA GLY A 10 -6.51 4.12 -16.25
C GLY A 10 -5.00 3.97 -16.01
N HIS A 11 -4.18 4.54 -16.91
CA HIS A 11 -2.71 4.41 -16.96
C HIS A 11 -1.98 4.45 -15.59
N SER A 12 -2.46 5.26 -14.64
CA SER A 12 -1.89 5.37 -13.29
C SER A 12 -2.02 4.08 -12.48
N ALA A 13 -3.15 3.37 -12.54
CA ALA A 13 -3.38 2.13 -11.81
C ALA A 13 -2.51 0.98 -12.36
N GLN A 14 -2.35 0.90 -13.68
CA GLN A 14 -1.43 -0.06 -14.31
C GLN A 14 0.03 0.21 -13.94
N ARG A 15 0.46 1.47 -13.91
CA ARG A 15 1.83 1.84 -13.52
C ARG A 15 2.12 1.43 -12.08
N VAL A 16 1.19 1.69 -11.16
CA VAL A 16 1.35 1.30 -9.75
C VAL A 16 1.34 -0.22 -9.59
N ALA A 17 0.48 -0.95 -10.31
CA ALA A 17 0.47 -2.41 -10.30
C ALA A 17 1.81 -3.02 -10.78
N GLN A 18 2.43 -2.45 -11.81
CA GLN A 18 3.76 -2.87 -12.26
C GLN A 18 4.83 -2.59 -11.20
N ARG A 19 4.83 -1.40 -10.59
CA ARG A 19 5.80 -1.04 -9.54
C ARG A 19 5.71 -1.97 -8.33
N VAL A 20 4.49 -2.37 -7.93
CA VAL A 20 4.28 -3.38 -6.88
C VAL A 20 4.82 -4.75 -7.30
N ARG A 21 4.62 -5.15 -8.56
CA ARG A 21 5.11 -6.44 -9.09
C ARG A 21 6.64 -6.52 -9.18
N PHE A 22 7.30 -5.40 -9.45
CA PHE A 22 8.76 -5.31 -9.57
C PHE A 22 9.47 -4.78 -8.32
N ALA A 23 8.75 -4.54 -7.23
CA ALA A 23 9.37 -4.08 -5.99
C ALA A 23 10.25 -5.21 -5.42
N GLY A 24 11.56 -4.96 -5.38
CA GLY A 24 12.56 -5.93 -4.91
C GLY A 24 12.74 -5.96 -3.38
N ASP A 25 12.11 -5.04 -2.66
CA ASP A 25 12.22 -4.93 -1.21
C ASP A 25 10.87 -4.62 -0.56
N LEU A 26 10.69 -5.09 0.67
CA LEU A 26 9.49 -4.88 1.47
C LEU A 26 9.26 -3.41 1.80
N GLU A 27 10.34 -2.63 1.98
CA GLU A 27 10.29 -1.19 2.21
C GLU A 27 9.71 -0.45 1.00
N ALA A 28 10.15 -0.81 -0.21
CA ALA A 28 9.63 -0.23 -1.46
C ALA A 28 8.13 -0.55 -1.64
N LEU A 29 7.73 -1.78 -1.32
CA LEU A 29 6.33 -2.19 -1.31
C LEU A 29 5.49 -1.38 -0.30
N TRP A 30 6.06 -1.08 0.88
CA TRP A 30 5.39 -0.28 1.89
C TRP A 30 5.21 1.17 1.44
N TYR A 31 6.20 1.80 0.82
CA TYR A 31 6.05 3.16 0.28
C TYR A 31 5.01 3.20 -0.85
N LEU A 32 5.01 2.19 -1.72
CA LEU A 32 4.02 2.05 -2.80
C LEU A 32 2.58 1.92 -2.31
N ARG A 33 2.34 1.62 -1.04
CA ARG A 33 0.98 1.51 -0.50
C ARG A 33 0.20 2.82 -0.69
N GLN A 34 0.82 3.98 -0.52
CA GLN A 34 0.11 5.26 -0.70
C GLN A 34 -0.28 5.47 -2.16
N ASP A 35 0.63 5.23 -3.10
CA ASP A 35 0.33 5.24 -4.54
C ASP A 35 -0.79 4.26 -4.90
N VAL A 36 -0.80 3.05 -4.33
CA VAL A 36 -1.86 2.05 -4.55
C VAL A 36 -3.21 2.56 -4.04
N LEU A 37 -3.25 3.15 -2.85
CA LEU A 37 -4.49 3.70 -2.30
C LEU A 37 -5.04 4.83 -3.19
N THR A 38 -4.18 5.75 -3.62
CA THR A 38 -4.56 6.87 -4.48
C THR A 38 -5.06 6.38 -5.85
N ALA A 39 -4.34 5.44 -6.47
CA ALA A 39 -4.75 4.87 -7.76
C ALA A 39 -6.07 4.10 -7.66
N LEU A 40 -6.28 3.31 -6.59
CA LEU A 40 -7.54 2.61 -6.36
C LEU A 40 -8.69 3.58 -6.04
N SER A 41 -8.42 4.65 -5.30
CA SER A 41 -9.45 5.64 -4.93
C SER A 41 -9.93 6.43 -6.15
N ALA A 42 -9.05 6.67 -7.11
CA ALA A 42 -9.39 7.31 -8.38
C ALA A 42 -10.22 6.43 -9.31
N VAL A 43 -10.21 5.10 -9.13
CA VAL A 43 -10.91 4.13 -9.99
C VAL A 43 -12.20 3.61 -9.34
N ASP A 44 -12.10 3.06 -8.13
CA ASP A 44 -13.21 2.39 -7.42
C ASP A 44 -13.84 3.28 -6.32
N GLY A 45 -13.29 4.47 -6.09
CA GLY A 45 -13.67 5.33 -4.97
C GLY A 45 -12.96 4.97 -3.66
N GLU A 46 -12.88 5.95 -2.76
CA GLU A 46 -12.07 5.87 -1.54
C GLU A 46 -12.50 4.72 -0.61
N ALA A 47 -13.81 4.45 -0.49
CA ALA A 47 -14.34 3.42 0.40
C ALA A 47 -13.90 2.00 -0.03
N ALA A 48 -13.98 1.70 -1.33
CA ALA A 48 -13.54 0.43 -1.89
C ALA A 48 -12.01 0.29 -1.79
N ALA A 49 -11.27 1.37 -2.12
CA ALA A 49 -9.82 1.43 -2.01
C ALA A 49 -9.33 1.17 -0.57
N ARG A 50 -9.94 1.82 0.43
CA ARG A 50 -9.64 1.59 1.85
C ARG A 50 -9.91 0.14 2.27
N ARG A 51 -10.98 -0.49 1.78
CA ARG A 51 -11.30 -1.89 2.12
C ARG A 51 -10.24 -2.85 1.58
N GLN A 52 -9.79 -2.66 0.34
CA GLN A 52 -8.70 -3.46 -0.23
C GLN A 52 -7.37 -3.21 0.49
N MET A 53 -7.06 -1.94 0.79
CA MET A 53 -5.83 -1.57 1.49
C MET A 53 -5.74 -2.17 2.90
N ARG A 54 -6.86 -2.38 3.59
CA ARG A 54 -6.87 -3.08 4.90
C ARG A 54 -6.44 -4.54 4.81
N GLN A 55 -6.67 -5.21 3.68
CA GLN A 55 -6.22 -6.59 3.46
C GLN A 55 -4.73 -6.61 3.14
N ILE A 56 -4.27 -5.68 2.29
CA ILE A 56 -2.87 -5.50 1.92
C ILE A 56 -2.03 -5.16 3.16
N ASN A 57 -2.41 -4.16 3.95
CA ASN A 57 -1.71 -3.77 5.18
C ASN A 57 -1.60 -4.90 6.21
N ARG A 58 -2.52 -5.87 6.22
CA ARG A 58 -2.43 -7.05 7.09
C ARG A 58 -1.27 -7.97 6.70
N MET A 59 -0.94 -8.06 5.41
CA MET A 59 0.19 -8.87 4.93
C MET A 59 1.55 -8.27 5.34
N PHE A 60 1.61 -6.93 5.51
CA PHE A 60 2.79 -6.25 6.05
C PHE A 60 2.90 -6.35 7.58
N LYS A 61 1.83 -6.75 8.27
CA LYS A 61 1.78 -6.82 9.74
C LYS A 61 2.57 -8.04 10.22
N GLY A 62 3.86 -7.84 10.51
CA GLY A 62 4.79 -8.87 10.98
C GLY A 62 6.04 -9.06 10.11
N GLY A 63 6.09 -8.46 8.92
CA GLY A 63 7.27 -8.53 8.03
C GLY A 63 8.11 -7.24 8.01
N LEU A 64 7.55 -6.11 8.43
CA LEU A 64 8.24 -4.82 8.37
C LEU A 64 9.47 -4.82 9.30
N PRO A 65 10.64 -4.34 8.83
CA PRO A 65 11.80 -4.17 9.69
C PRO A 65 11.43 -3.24 10.85
N GLY A 66 11.95 -3.54 12.04
CA GLY A 66 11.66 -2.80 13.29
C GLY A 66 11.84 -1.28 13.20
N ALA A 67 12.57 -0.79 12.18
CA ALA A 67 12.76 0.61 11.84
C ALA A 67 11.49 1.34 11.36
N MET A 68 10.49 0.62 10.82
CA MET A 68 9.23 1.19 10.31
C MET A 68 8.05 1.05 11.28
N VAL A 69 8.25 0.36 12.40
CA VAL A 69 7.27 0.37 13.49
C VAL A 69 7.27 1.80 14.05
N PRO A 70 6.12 2.47 14.18
CA PRO A 70 6.07 3.81 14.78
C PRO A 70 6.81 3.75 16.11
N ARG A 71 7.97 4.42 16.15
CA ARG A 71 8.84 4.42 17.32
C ARG A 71 7.98 4.97 18.45
N PRO A 72 7.72 4.20 19.54
CA PRO A 72 7.03 4.78 20.68
C PRO A 72 7.91 5.92 21.14
N HIS A 73 7.40 7.15 21.03
CA HIS A 73 8.05 8.30 21.63
C HIS A 73 8.04 7.99 23.13
N HIS A 74 9.18 7.58 23.67
CA HIS A 74 9.35 7.58 25.11
C HIS A 74 9.22 9.04 25.51
N ARG A 75 8.05 9.40 26.03
CA ARG A 75 7.81 10.71 26.61
C ARG A 75 8.79 10.79 27.77
N ILE A 76 9.88 11.53 27.59
CA ILE A 76 10.82 11.87 28.65
C ILE A 76 10.00 12.75 29.60
N THR A 77 9.44 12.14 30.64
CA THR A 77 8.89 12.86 31.78
C THR A 77 10.06 13.07 32.73
N THR A 78 10.59 14.30 32.72
CA THR A 78 11.36 14.91 33.80
C THR A 78 10.43 15.44 34.87
#